data_AF-A0A9D0BI43-F1
#
_entry.id   AF-A0A9D0BI43-F1
#
_cell.length_a   1.000
_cell.length_b   1.000
_cell.length_c   1.000
_cell.angle_alpha   90.00
_cell.angle_beta   90.00
_cell.angle_gamma   90.00
#
_symmetry.space_group_name_H-M   'P 1'
#
loop_
_entity.id
_entity.type
_entity.pdbx_description
1 polymer ?
#
loop_
_entity_poly.entity_id
_entity_poly.type
_entity_poly.pdbx_seq_one_letter_code
_entity_poly.pdbx_strand_id
1 'polypeptide(L)'
;MKRWKMRLVFSFVGALLFSSPALAGPIFLTGHDPDFHAPGSLGAGNLLRTALDFVTGGTAYDPFLHRFLWVEARIAPPLGHRVGENGLTAIGLQRGVHYERVSAAELASVDFSSFSAIAVASSFGGLLTRAELDALIARKDDIAAFVNSGGGLLALAECYPCGANLLSGPTAPDLFGFIPLDGVVSVATSGPYSVTSAGAFFGLAGADVNDPTHNAFGSSPSALTVLDVDVSNGLPVTLAGSVNISGGGFSGSGTSVPEPATLALMGLGLFGLGMMGSRSKS
;
A
#
# COMPACT_ATOMS: atom_id res chain seq x y z
N MET A 1 55.05 44.71 -24.28
CA MET A 1 54.91 43.24 -24.43
C MET A 1 54.71 42.62 -23.05
N LYS A 2 53.47 42.29 -22.67
CA LYS A 2 53.14 41.73 -21.35
C LYS A 2 52.35 40.44 -21.58
N ARG A 3 52.96 39.28 -21.29
CA ARG A 3 52.36 37.96 -21.50
C ARG A 3 51.41 37.64 -20.33
N TRP A 4 50.10 37.66 -20.59
CA TRP A 4 49.09 37.11 -19.69
C TRP A 4 49.11 35.59 -19.78
N LYS A 5 49.42 34.91 -18.67
CA LYS A 5 49.28 33.46 -18.54
C LYS A 5 47.85 33.16 -18.11
N MET A 6 47.02 32.76 -19.08
CA MET A 6 45.67 32.25 -18.83
C MET A 6 45.83 30.83 -18.24
N ARG A 7 45.50 30.66 -16.95
CA ARG A 7 45.42 29.34 -16.32
C ARG A 7 44.05 28.77 -16.65
N LEU A 8 44.01 27.76 -17.52
CA LEU A 8 42.84 26.91 -17.70
C LEU A 8 42.67 26.06 -16.43
N VAL A 9 41.62 26.31 -15.67
CA VAL A 9 41.19 25.40 -14.60
C VAL A 9 40.18 24.46 -15.24
N PHE A 10 40.59 23.21 -15.46
CA PHE A 10 39.66 22.13 -15.79
C PHE A 10 38.91 21.76 -14.51
N SER A 11 37.66 22.22 -14.36
CA SER A 11 36.73 21.65 -13.40
C SER A 11 36.26 20.30 -13.96
N PHE A 12 36.80 19.22 -13.41
CA PHE A 12 36.26 17.88 -13.56
C PHE A 12 34.94 17.82 -12.78
N VAL A 13 33.81 18.01 -13.47
CA VAL A 13 32.50 17.64 -12.91
C VAL A 13 32.39 16.13 -13.08
N GLY A 14 32.87 15.39 -12.08
CA GLY A 14 32.58 13.98 -11.96
C GLY A 14 31.08 13.81 -11.78
N ALA A 15 30.39 13.32 -12.81
CA ALA A 15 29.03 12.84 -12.69
C ALA A 15 29.04 11.63 -11.75
N LEU A 16 28.82 11.90 -10.46
CA LEU A 16 28.41 10.87 -9.50
C LEU A 16 27.09 10.31 -10.02
N LEU A 17 27.16 9.13 -10.62
CA LEU A 17 26.01 8.27 -10.81
C LEU A 17 25.56 7.86 -9.40
N PHE A 18 24.77 8.70 -8.76
CA PHE A 18 24.00 8.29 -7.60
C PHE A 18 23.07 7.18 -8.11
N SER A 19 23.32 5.93 -7.70
CA SER A 19 22.27 4.93 -7.72
C SER A 19 21.16 5.51 -6.85
N SER A 20 20.07 5.98 -7.45
CA SER A 20 18.88 6.33 -6.69
C SER A 20 18.57 5.13 -5.78
N PRO A 21 18.30 5.35 -4.49
CA PRO A 21 17.88 4.25 -3.63
C PRO A 21 16.68 3.58 -4.31
N ALA A 22 16.67 2.24 -4.36
CA ALA A 22 15.45 1.51 -4.69
C ALA A 22 14.36 2.02 -3.74
N LEU A 23 13.35 2.68 -4.29
CA LEU A 23 12.32 3.33 -3.50
C LEU A 23 11.43 2.22 -2.97
N ALA A 24 11.54 1.96 -1.66
CA ALA A 24 10.68 1.02 -0.97
C ALA A 24 9.23 1.53 -1.02
N GLY A 25 8.34 0.79 -1.67
CA GLY A 25 6.93 1.13 -1.84
C GLY A 25 6.12 0.91 -0.56
N PRO A 26 5.12 1.76 -0.26
CA PRO A 26 4.25 1.58 0.88
C PRO A 26 3.28 0.41 0.66
N ILE A 27 3.26 -0.55 1.58
CA ILE A 27 2.34 -1.69 1.58
C ILE A 27 1.44 -1.61 2.82
N PHE A 28 0.15 -1.85 2.63
CA PHE A 28 -0.86 -2.01 3.67
C PHE A 28 -1.66 -3.29 3.41
N LEU A 29 -1.62 -4.22 4.35
CA LEU A 29 -2.30 -5.51 4.27
C LEU A 29 -3.25 -5.62 5.44
N THR A 30 -4.47 -6.08 5.21
CA THR A 30 -5.42 -6.27 6.30
C THR A 30 -6.30 -7.48 6.11
N GLY A 31 -6.62 -8.13 7.22
CA GLY A 31 -7.62 -9.18 7.30
C GLY A 31 -9.05 -8.68 7.42
N HIS A 32 -9.26 -7.36 7.47
CA HIS A 32 -10.56 -6.72 7.41
C HIS A 32 -11.05 -6.56 5.95
N ASP A 33 -12.36 -6.51 5.77
CA ASP A 33 -13.05 -6.23 4.49
C ASP A 33 -13.73 -4.84 4.50
N PRO A 34 -12.97 -3.75 4.72
CA PRO A 34 -13.57 -2.44 4.88
C PRO A 34 -14.24 -1.92 3.60
N ASP A 35 -13.92 -2.48 2.44
CA ASP A 35 -14.61 -2.21 1.18
C ASP A 35 -16.08 -2.67 1.18
N PHE A 36 -16.40 -3.75 1.91
CA PHE A 36 -17.78 -4.20 2.11
C PHE A 36 -18.52 -3.38 3.17
N HIS A 37 -17.83 -3.05 4.27
CA HIS A 37 -18.44 -2.46 5.46
C HIS A 37 -18.48 -0.92 5.47
N ALA A 38 -17.58 -0.24 4.77
CA ALA A 38 -17.52 1.24 4.74
C ALA A 38 -18.87 1.94 4.42
N PRO A 39 -19.76 1.42 3.56
CA PRO A 39 -21.08 2.03 3.34
C PRO A 39 -21.98 2.10 4.58
N GLY A 40 -21.75 1.27 5.59
CA GLY A 40 -22.56 1.21 6.82
C GLY A 40 -21.77 1.43 8.12
N SER A 41 -20.44 1.49 8.06
CA SER A 41 -19.56 1.60 9.23
C SER A 41 -18.55 2.72 9.01
N LEU A 42 -18.60 3.74 9.87
CA LEU A 42 -17.60 4.82 9.87
C LEU A 42 -16.20 4.29 10.16
N GLY A 43 -16.07 3.29 11.04
CA GLY A 43 -14.80 2.68 11.39
C GLY A 43 -14.15 1.97 10.20
N ALA A 44 -14.92 1.12 9.51
CA ALA A 44 -14.46 0.48 8.27
C ALA A 44 -14.07 1.52 7.20
N GLY A 45 -14.88 2.58 7.08
CA GLY A 45 -14.55 3.72 6.23
C GLY A 45 -13.20 4.34 6.59
N ASN A 46 -12.95 4.65 7.87
CA ASN A 46 -11.68 5.20 8.33
C ASN A 46 -10.50 4.28 8.06
N LEU A 47 -10.63 2.97 8.31
CA LEU A 47 -9.59 2.00 8.00
C LEU A 47 -9.24 2.04 6.50
N LEU A 48 -10.24 2.04 5.61
CA LEU A 48 -10.01 2.13 4.17
C LEU A 48 -9.37 3.45 3.76
N ARG A 49 -9.75 4.57 4.38
CA ARG A 49 -9.10 5.88 4.14
C ARG A 49 -7.63 5.85 4.55
N THR A 50 -7.33 5.40 5.76
CA THR A 50 -5.97 5.32 6.29
C THR A 50 -5.09 4.42 5.42
N ALA A 51 -5.62 3.27 4.99
CA ALA A 51 -4.91 2.36 4.11
C ALA A 51 -4.59 3.00 2.75
N LEU A 52 -5.58 3.61 2.09
CA LEU A 52 -5.41 4.28 0.80
C LEU A 52 -4.48 5.49 0.89
N ASP A 53 -4.63 6.31 1.93
CA ASP A 53 -3.77 7.47 2.16
C ASP A 53 -2.31 7.04 2.31
N PHE A 54 -2.05 5.98 3.09
CA PHE A 54 -0.71 5.43 3.26
C PHE A 54 -0.11 4.92 1.94
N VAL A 55 -0.82 4.06 1.20
CA VAL A 55 -0.27 3.43 -0.01
C VAL A 55 -0.14 4.41 -1.17
N THR A 56 -0.93 5.47 -1.19
CA THR A 56 -0.83 6.52 -2.22
C THR A 56 0.12 7.66 -1.82
N GLY A 57 0.68 7.64 -0.61
CA GLY A 57 1.53 8.72 -0.12
C GLY A 57 0.77 10.05 0.08
N GLY A 58 -0.50 9.97 0.51
CA GLY A 58 -1.34 11.11 0.80
C GLY A 58 -2.17 11.64 -0.38
N THR A 59 -2.14 10.95 -1.53
CA THR A 59 -2.70 11.49 -2.79
C THR A 59 -4.01 10.82 -3.22
N ALA A 60 -4.57 9.90 -2.44
CA ALA A 60 -5.78 9.16 -2.79
C ALA A 60 -6.98 10.06 -3.14
N TYR A 61 -7.03 11.26 -2.56
CA TYR A 61 -8.09 12.25 -2.71
C TYR A 61 -7.74 13.42 -3.64
N ASP A 62 -6.57 13.39 -4.27
CA ASP A 62 -6.16 14.42 -5.22
C ASP A 62 -6.66 14.05 -6.63
N PRO A 63 -7.58 14.83 -7.24
CA PRO A 63 -8.12 14.54 -8.57
C PRO A 63 -7.14 14.85 -9.71
N PHE A 64 -5.97 15.42 -9.42
CA PHE A 64 -4.97 15.84 -10.41
C PHE A 64 -3.68 15.00 -10.37
N LEU A 65 -3.51 14.15 -9.36
CA LEU A 65 -2.36 13.24 -9.24
C LEU A 65 -2.67 11.86 -9.80
N HIS A 66 -1.67 10.97 -9.75
CA HIS A 66 -1.78 9.61 -10.24
C HIS A 66 -2.87 8.85 -9.47
N ARG A 67 -3.84 8.35 -10.22
CA ARG A 67 -4.91 7.48 -9.73
C ARG A 67 -4.33 6.18 -9.17
N PHE A 68 -5.05 5.50 -8.29
CA PHE A 68 -4.72 4.12 -7.94
C PHE A 68 -5.53 3.13 -8.78
N LEU A 69 -5.06 1.89 -8.87
CA LEU A 69 -5.75 0.80 -9.55
C LEU A 69 -6.55 -0.01 -8.52
N TRP A 70 -7.84 -0.21 -8.74
CA TRP A 70 -8.71 -1.06 -7.92
C TRP A 70 -8.97 -2.40 -8.62
N VAL A 71 -8.50 -3.50 -8.04
CA VAL A 71 -8.66 -4.85 -8.59
C VAL A 71 -9.87 -5.52 -7.98
N GLU A 72 -10.91 -5.72 -8.79
CA GLU A 72 -12.19 -6.30 -8.37
C GLU A 72 -12.99 -6.84 -9.57
N ALA A 73 -13.53 -8.05 -9.44
CA ALA A 73 -14.32 -8.70 -10.49
C ALA A 73 -15.57 -7.88 -10.87
N ARG A 74 -15.90 -7.81 -12.16
CA ARG A 74 -17.13 -7.16 -12.67
C ARG A 74 -18.26 -8.16 -12.85
N ILE A 75 -18.70 -8.75 -11.75
CA ILE A 75 -19.80 -9.72 -11.71
C ILE A 75 -20.99 -9.18 -10.91
N ALA A 76 -22.16 -9.78 -11.11
CA ALA A 76 -23.28 -9.58 -10.19
C ALA A 76 -22.89 -10.12 -8.81
N PRO A 77 -22.98 -9.33 -7.72
CA PRO A 77 -22.59 -9.79 -6.40
C PRO A 77 -23.43 -11.01 -5.96
N PRO A 78 -22.79 -12.15 -5.63
CA PRO A 78 -23.49 -13.28 -5.02
C PRO A 78 -24.02 -12.91 -3.63
N LEU A 79 -24.91 -13.74 -3.08
CA LEU A 79 -25.43 -13.53 -1.72
C LEU A 79 -24.27 -13.48 -0.71
N GLY A 80 -24.30 -12.50 0.19
CA GLY A 80 -23.23 -12.26 1.17
C GLY A 80 -22.11 -11.35 0.65
N HIS A 81 -22.16 -10.93 -0.62
CA HIS A 81 -21.20 -10.01 -1.21
C HIS A 81 -21.86 -8.70 -1.66
N ARG A 82 -21.04 -7.67 -1.81
CA ARG A 82 -21.35 -6.39 -2.44
C ARG A 82 -20.22 -6.04 -3.39
N VAL A 83 -20.49 -5.13 -4.31
CA VAL A 83 -19.42 -4.45 -5.03
C VAL A 83 -18.62 -3.62 -4.02
N GLY A 84 -17.37 -4.01 -3.74
CA GLY A 84 -16.41 -3.34 -2.87
C GLY A 84 -16.05 -1.93 -3.35
N GLU A 85 -16.14 -1.65 -4.66
CA GLU A 85 -16.09 -0.28 -5.21
C GLU A 85 -17.07 0.68 -4.50
N ASN A 86 -18.20 0.18 -3.97
CA ASN A 86 -19.13 1.01 -3.18
C ASN A 86 -18.50 1.52 -1.88
N GLY A 87 -17.57 0.78 -1.28
CA GLY A 87 -16.79 1.25 -0.13
C GLY A 87 -15.92 2.44 -0.49
N LEU A 88 -15.31 2.45 -1.68
CA LEU A 88 -14.57 3.61 -2.21
C LEU A 88 -15.50 4.82 -2.39
N THR A 89 -16.70 4.62 -2.94
CA THR A 89 -17.70 5.69 -3.06
C THR A 89 -18.16 6.20 -1.69
N ALA A 90 -18.36 5.32 -0.70
CA ALA A 90 -18.75 5.71 0.65
C ALA A 90 -17.71 6.59 1.34
N ILE A 91 -16.43 6.43 1.00
CA ILE A 91 -15.36 7.28 1.51
C ILE A 91 -15.05 8.50 0.65
N GLY A 92 -15.85 8.78 -0.39
CA GLY A 92 -15.79 9.98 -1.21
C GLY A 92 -14.98 9.86 -2.51
N LEU A 93 -14.56 8.65 -2.89
CA LEU A 93 -13.77 8.42 -4.10
C LEU A 93 -14.66 8.09 -5.30
N GLN A 94 -14.21 8.56 -6.47
CA GLN A 94 -14.93 8.43 -7.74
C GLN A 94 -14.05 7.75 -8.79
N ARG A 95 -14.58 6.72 -9.46
CA ARG A 95 -13.93 6.06 -10.60
C ARG A 95 -13.68 7.05 -11.74
N GLY A 96 -12.52 6.91 -12.39
CA GLY A 96 -12.07 7.80 -13.45
C GLY A 96 -11.39 9.08 -12.93
N VAL A 97 -11.67 9.48 -11.68
CA VAL A 97 -11.05 10.63 -11.03
C VAL A 97 -9.92 10.19 -10.10
N HIS A 98 -10.22 9.29 -9.16
CA HIS A 98 -9.28 8.89 -8.11
C HIS A 98 -8.71 7.49 -8.34
N TYR A 99 -9.48 6.63 -9.00
CA TYR A 99 -9.08 5.26 -9.31
C TYR A 99 -9.62 4.77 -10.63
N GLU A 100 -9.00 3.72 -11.16
CA GLU A 100 -9.59 2.87 -12.20
C GLU A 100 -9.84 1.48 -11.67
N ARG A 101 -10.97 0.87 -12.05
CA ARG A 101 -11.29 -0.50 -11.66
C ARG A 101 -10.93 -1.47 -12.77
N VAL A 102 -10.28 -2.58 -12.44
CA VAL A 102 -9.94 -3.65 -13.38
C VAL A 102 -10.40 -5.02 -12.91
N SER A 103 -10.81 -5.84 -13.86
CA SER A 103 -11.05 -7.28 -13.73
C SER A 103 -9.78 -8.09 -14.03
N ALA A 104 -9.82 -9.41 -13.82
CA ALA A 104 -8.72 -10.32 -14.14
C ALA A 104 -8.21 -10.19 -15.58
N ALA A 105 -9.13 -10.05 -16.55
CA ALA A 105 -8.77 -9.93 -17.96
C ALA A 105 -8.03 -8.62 -18.28
N GLU A 106 -8.44 -7.52 -17.65
CA GLU A 106 -7.80 -6.20 -17.82
C GLU A 106 -6.46 -6.13 -17.07
N LEU A 107 -6.37 -6.80 -15.92
CA LEU A 107 -5.15 -6.88 -15.11
C LEU A 107 -3.99 -7.53 -15.88
N ALA A 108 -4.27 -8.45 -16.82
CA ALA A 108 -3.24 -9.08 -17.64
C ALA A 108 -2.44 -8.11 -18.52
N SER A 109 -3.01 -6.94 -18.84
CA SER A 109 -2.40 -5.97 -19.77
C SER A 109 -2.23 -4.56 -19.21
N VAL A 110 -2.73 -4.28 -18.00
CA VAL A 110 -2.61 -2.95 -17.41
C VAL A 110 -1.15 -2.62 -17.09
N ASP A 111 -0.76 -1.38 -17.39
CA ASP A 111 0.53 -0.80 -17.05
C ASP A 111 0.46 -0.15 -15.67
N PHE A 112 1.13 -0.77 -14.69
CA PHE A 112 1.14 -0.27 -13.30
C PHE A 112 1.84 1.07 -13.15
N SER A 113 2.76 1.46 -14.06
CA SER A 113 3.47 2.74 -13.98
C SER A 113 2.55 3.97 -14.15
N SER A 114 1.34 3.76 -14.66
CA SER A 114 0.30 4.79 -14.77
C SER A 114 -0.43 5.08 -13.45
N PHE A 115 -0.15 4.32 -12.38
CA PHE A 115 -0.87 4.38 -11.11
C PHE A 115 0.05 4.67 -9.93
N SER A 116 -0.48 5.32 -8.89
CA SER A 116 0.26 5.56 -7.63
C SER A 116 0.29 4.32 -6.72
N ALA A 117 -0.78 3.52 -6.76
CA ALA A 117 -0.90 2.29 -6.00
C ALA A 117 -1.76 1.24 -6.72
N ILE A 118 -1.63 -0.01 -6.30
CA ILE A 118 -2.56 -1.10 -6.59
C ILE A 118 -3.33 -1.39 -5.30
N ALA A 119 -4.66 -1.47 -5.38
CA ALA A 119 -5.54 -1.80 -4.27
C ALA A 119 -6.40 -3.00 -4.66
N VAL A 120 -6.36 -4.05 -3.85
CA VAL A 120 -7.03 -5.33 -4.09
C VAL A 120 -8.24 -5.45 -3.17
N ALA A 121 -9.42 -5.65 -3.75
CA ALA A 121 -10.67 -5.83 -3.00
C ALA A 121 -10.62 -7.06 -2.08
N SER A 122 -11.51 -7.12 -1.10
CA SER A 122 -11.64 -8.32 -0.26
C SER A 122 -12.32 -9.47 -1.04
N SER A 123 -11.99 -10.70 -0.69
CA SER A 123 -12.60 -11.92 -1.28
C SER A 123 -13.87 -12.38 -0.57
N PHE A 124 -14.10 -11.87 0.64
CA PHE A 124 -15.32 -12.07 1.43
C PHE A 124 -15.91 -10.68 1.68
N GLY A 125 -17.22 -10.53 1.49
CA GLY A 125 -17.85 -9.20 1.48
C GLY A 125 -17.61 -8.49 0.14
N GLY A 126 -16.36 -8.31 -0.29
CA GLY A 126 -16.00 -7.79 -1.61
C GLY A 126 -16.13 -8.81 -2.76
N LEU A 127 -15.64 -8.43 -3.95
CA LEU A 127 -15.66 -9.26 -5.17
C LEU A 127 -14.27 -9.57 -5.73
N LEU A 128 -13.28 -9.83 -4.87
CA LEU A 128 -12.08 -10.53 -5.33
C LEU A 128 -12.42 -12.01 -5.58
N THR A 129 -12.37 -12.43 -6.85
CA THR A 129 -12.61 -13.83 -7.20
C THR A 129 -11.31 -14.57 -7.46
N ARG A 130 -11.41 -15.90 -7.61
CA ARG A 130 -10.27 -16.73 -7.99
C ARG A 130 -9.57 -16.24 -9.27
N ALA A 131 -10.32 -15.72 -10.24
CA ALA A 131 -9.74 -15.24 -11.49
C ALA A 131 -8.83 -14.01 -11.27
N GLU A 132 -9.25 -13.06 -10.45
CA GLU A 132 -8.43 -11.89 -10.11
C GLU A 132 -7.22 -12.27 -9.28
N LEU A 133 -7.36 -13.16 -8.30
CA LEU A 133 -6.23 -13.66 -7.50
C LEU A 133 -5.20 -14.38 -8.37
N ASP A 134 -5.62 -15.31 -9.25
CA ASP A 134 -4.72 -16.01 -10.15
C ASP A 134 -4.02 -15.03 -11.13
N ALA A 135 -4.73 -13.98 -11.58
CA ALA A 135 -4.14 -12.94 -12.43
C ALA A 135 -3.11 -12.07 -11.66
N LEU A 136 -3.36 -11.76 -10.39
CA LEU A 136 -2.40 -11.08 -9.52
C LEU A 136 -1.14 -11.95 -9.33
N ILE A 137 -1.31 -13.24 -9.02
CA ILE A 137 -0.20 -14.21 -8.85
C ILE A 137 0.64 -14.31 -10.13
N ALA A 138 -0.01 -14.35 -11.30
CA ALA A 138 0.68 -14.37 -12.59
C ALA A 138 1.48 -13.08 -12.86
N ARG A 139 1.10 -11.95 -12.26
CA ARG A 139 1.76 -10.64 -12.36
C ARG A 139 2.69 -10.33 -11.18
N LYS A 140 2.98 -11.28 -10.29
CA LYS A 140 3.73 -11.03 -9.04
C LYS A 140 5.09 -10.35 -9.23
N ASP A 141 5.81 -10.67 -10.31
CA ASP A 141 7.12 -10.07 -10.59
C ASP A 141 6.98 -8.60 -11.02
N ASP A 142 5.90 -8.27 -11.74
CA ASP A 142 5.58 -6.88 -12.11
C ASP A 142 5.09 -6.08 -10.90
N ILE A 143 4.32 -6.70 -10.00
CA ILE A 143 3.90 -6.09 -8.74
C ILE A 143 5.13 -5.81 -7.87
N ALA A 144 6.06 -6.76 -7.77
CA ALA A 144 7.32 -6.54 -7.06
C ALA A 144 8.13 -5.39 -7.68
N ALA A 145 8.24 -5.34 -9.01
CA ALA A 145 8.94 -4.25 -9.70
C ALA A 145 8.25 -2.88 -9.48
N PHE A 146 6.93 -2.85 -9.48
CA PHE A 146 6.14 -1.65 -9.19
C PHE A 146 6.38 -1.15 -7.75
N VAL A 147 6.28 -2.03 -6.77
CA VAL A 147 6.57 -1.70 -5.36
C VAL A 147 8.02 -1.24 -5.16
N ASN A 148 8.99 -1.93 -5.76
CA ASN A 148 10.41 -1.56 -5.70
C ASN A 148 10.74 -0.23 -6.40
N SER A 149 9.81 0.28 -7.21
CA SER A 149 9.90 1.59 -7.86
C SER A 149 9.19 2.68 -7.07
N GLY A 150 8.69 2.37 -5.87
CA GLY A 150 7.97 3.29 -4.99
C GLY A 150 6.45 3.25 -5.11
N GLY A 151 5.89 2.35 -5.95
CA GLY A 151 4.44 2.16 -6.06
C GLY A 151 3.83 1.55 -4.80
N GLY A 152 2.60 1.96 -4.47
CA GLY A 152 1.91 1.45 -3.29
C GLY A 152 1.12 0.16 -3.50
N LEU A 153 0.90 -0.62 -2.45
CA LEU A 153 0.05 -1.81 -2.48
C LEU A 153 -0.88 -1.87 -1.27
N LEU A 154 -2.19 -1.88 -1.53
CA LEU A 154 -3.22 -2.24 -0.56
C LEU A 154 -3.78 -3.61 -0.92
N ALA A 155 -3.85 -4.52 0.04
CA ALA A 155 -4.59 -5.77 -0.10
C ALA A 155 -5.50 -6.00 1.11
N LEU A 156 -6.80 -6.12 0.83
CA LEU A 156 -7.84 -6.38 1.83
C LEU A 156 -8.03 -7.88 2.03
N ALA A 157 -8.97 -8.26 2.90
CA ALA A 157 -9.11 -9.62 3.37
C ALA A 157 -9.23 -10.67 2.25
N GLU A 158 -8.48 -11.77 2.38
CA GLU A 158 -8.63 -12.95 1.54
C GLU A 158 -8.94 -14.18 2.41
N CYS A 159 -9.87 -15.00 1.95
CA CYS A 159 -10.49 -15.99 2.81
C CYS A 159 -10.74 -17.32 2.12
N TYR A 160 -10.13 -18.40 2.63
CA TYR A 160 -10.33 -19.77 2.19
C TYR A 160 -9.85 -20.81 3.23
N PRO A 161 -10.66 -21.85 3.55
CA PRO A 161 -12.08 -21.97 3.26
C PRO A 161 -12.89 -21.04 4.18
N CYS A 162 -13.96 -20.45 3.66
CA CYS A 162 -14.97 -19.77 4.46
C CYS A 162 -16.33 -19.80 3.76
N GLY A 163 -17.36 -19.23 4.38
CA GLY A 163 -18.76 -19.38 3.97
C GLY A 163 -19.01 -18.96 2.51
N ALA A 164 -19.26 -17.67 2.27
CA ALA A 164 -19.46 -17.12 0.94
C ALA A 164 -18.10 -16.88 0.25
N ASN A 165 -17.48 -17.96 -0.24
CA ASN A 165 -16.12 -17.95 -0.76
C ASN A 165 -16.08 -17.81 -2.28
N LEU A 166 -15.42 -16.76 -2.80
CA LEU A 166 -15.22 -16.51 -4.23
C LEU A 166 -13.87 -17.00 -4.78
N LEU A 167 -13.01 -17.54 -3.93
CA LEU A 167 -11.67 -18.05 -4.27
C LEU A 167 -11.65 -19.56 -4.54
N SER A 168 -12.82 -20.22 -4.50
CA SER A 168 -12.94 -21.65 -4.78
C SER A 168 -12.49 -22.01 -6.20
N GLY A 169 -11.77 -23.14 -6.30
CA GLY A 169 -11.25 -23.68 -7.55
C GLY A 169 -10.89 -25.17 -7.40
N PRO A 170 -10.24 -25.78 -8.40
CA PRO A 170 -9.81 -27.18 -8.35
C PRO A 170 -8.73 -27.44 -7.29
N THR A 171 -8.01 -26.40 -6.85
CA THR A 171 -7.01 -26.43 -5.79
C THR A 171 -7.24 -25.28 -4.81
N ALA A 172 -6.75 -25.43 -3.58
CA ALA A 172 -6.76 -24.33 -2.62
C ALA A 172 -6.04 -23.09 -3.22
N PRO A 173 -6.60 -21.88 -3.05
CA PRO A 173 -5.94 -20.64 -3.45
C PRO A 173 -4.72 -20.38 -2.59
N ASP A 174 -3.76 -19.65 -3.18
CA ASP A 174 -2.62 -19.10 -2.46
C ASP A 174 -2.98 -17.68 -2.02
N LEU A 175 -3.45 -17.55 -0.77
CA LEU A 175 -3.95 -16.27 -0.25
C LEU A 175 -2.82 -15.25 -0.21
N PHE A 176 -3.03 -14.08 -0.83
CA PHE A 176 -2.01 -13.06 -1.05
C PHE A 176 -0.78 -13.57 -1.83
N GLY A 177 -0.90 -14.65 -2.60
CA GLY A 177 0.22 -15.31 -3.29
C GLY A 177 0.95 -14.47 -4.34
N PHE A 178 0.46 -13.24 -4.59
CA PHE A 178 1.10 -12.24 -5.43
C PHE A 178 2.18 -11.42 -4.70
N ILE A 179 2.37 -11.63 -3.39
CA ILE A 179 3.42 -11.05 -2.57
C ILE A 179 4.07 -12.11 -1.66
N PRO A 180 5.32 -11.92 -1.18
CA PRO A 180 6.03 -12.93 -0.39
C PRO A 180 5.59 -12.91 1.08
N LEU A 181 4.35 -13.33 1.34
CA LEU A 181 3.84 -13.56 2.69
C LEU A 181 3.81 -15.05 2.98
N ASP A 182 4.17 -15.40 4.21
CA ASP A 182 4.03 -16.75 4.73
C ASP A 182 2.94 -16.78 5.81
N GLY A 183 2.19 -17.89 5.84
CA GLY A 183 1.30 -18.21 6.94
C GLY A 183 0.04 -17.35 7.02
N VAL A 184 -0.49 -16.85 5.90
CA VAL A 184 -1.85 -16.27 5.88
C VAL A 184 -2.84 -17.37 6.26
N VAL A 185 -3.63 -17.13 7.31
CA VAL A 185 -4.62 -18.08 7.80
C VAL A 185 -5.99 -17.42 7.80
N SER A 186 -6.99 -18.12 7.28
CA SER A 186 -8.38 -17.70 7.51
C SER A 186 -8.74 -17.91 8.98
N VAL A 187 -9.36 -16.89 9.57
CA VAL A 187 -9.75 -16.89 10.99
C VAL A 187 -11.25 -16.76 11.13
N ALA A 188 -11.78 -17.14 12.29
CA ALA A 188 -13.16 -16.86 12.61
C ALA A 188 -13.38 -15.34 12.70
N THR A 189 -14.54 -14.87 12.27
CA THR A 189 -14.88 -13.44 12.12
C THR A 189 -15.14 -12.72 13.44
N SER A 190 -14.68 -13.27 14.57
CA SER A 190 -15.07 -12.81 15.89
C SER A 190 -13.89 -12.10 16.55
N GLY A 191 -14.01 -10.78 16.70
CA GLY A 191 -13.13 -9.98 17.55
C GLY A 191 -13.22 -10.36 19.04
N PRO A 192 -12.67 -9.54 19.94
CA PRO A 192 -12.26 -8.16 19.70
C PRO A 192 -10.87 -8.03 19.07
N TYR A 193 -10.68 -6.94 18.32
CA TYR A 193 -9.38 -6.55 17.77
C TYR A 193 -8.84 -5.34 18.53
N SER A 194 -7.52 -5.25 18.64
CA SER A 194 -6.85 -4.18 19.37
C SER A 194 -5.78 -3.52 18.52
N VAL A 195 -5.88 -2.20 18.39
CA VAL A 195 -4.88 -1.36 17.73
C VAL A 195 -3.60 -1.35 18.57
N THR A 196 -2.46 -1.59 17.94
CA THR A 196 -1.14 -1.48 18.58
C THR A 196 -0.72 -0.02 18.73
N SER A 197 0.37 0.25 19.44
CA SER A 197 0.94 1.61 19.46
C SER A 197 1.34 2.11 18.07
N ALA A 198 1.75 1.21 17.18
CA ALA A 198 2.05 1.56 15.80
C ALA A 198 0.78 1.85 14.99
N GLY A 199 -0.28 1.05 15.13
CA GLY A 199 -1.56 1.37 14.49
C GLY A 199 -2.13 2.71 14.93
N ALA A 200 -2.01 3.04 16.22
CA ALA A 200 -2.41 4.35 16.73
C ALA A 200 -1.56 5.49 16.13
N PHE A 201 -0.27 5.26 15.89
CA PHE A 201 0.59 6.21 15.19
C PHE A 201 0.20 6.40 13.72
N PHE A 202 -0.34 5.37 13.08
CA PHE A 202 -0.97 5.44 11.75
C PHE A 202 -2.36 6.10 11.77
N GLY A 203 -2.85 6.53 12.93
CA GLY A 203 -4.15 7.19 13.08
C GLY A 203 -5.33 6.24 13.23
N LEU A 204 -5.10 4.93 13.40
CA LEU A 204 -6.17 3.98 13.66
C LEU A 204 -6.66 4.08 15.11
N ALA A 205 -7.97 4.00 15.29
CA ALA A 205 -8.63 3.87 16.58
C ALA A 205 -9.26 2.47 16.72
N GLY A 206 -9.58 2.08 17.96
CA GLY A 206 -10.22 0.79 18.22
C GLY A 206 -11.52 0.59 17.43
N ALA A 207 -12.30 1.66 17.22
CA ALA A 207 -13.52 1.60 16.42
C ALA A 207 -13.28 1.31 14.93
N ASP A 208 -12.07 1.59 14.41
CA ASP A 208 -11.75 1.40 13.00
C ASP A 208 -11.43 -0.07 12.66
N VAL A 209 -10.92 -0.82 13.64
CA VAL A 209 -10.52 -2.24 13.49
C VAL A 209 -11.50 -3.21 14.15
N ASN A 210 -12.54 -2.73 14.86
CA ASN A 210 -13.57 -3.61 15.42
C ASN A 210 -14.73 -3.82 14.44
N ASP A 211 -14.35 -4.28 13.25
CA ASP A 211 -15.20 -4.72 12.14
C ASP A 211 -14.84 -6.19 11.82
N PRO A 212 -15.70 -6.98 11.13
CA PRO A 212 -15.37 -8.37 10.82
C PRO A 212 -13.99 -8.55 10.15
N THR A 213 -13.32 -9.66 10.46
CA THR A 213 -12.10 -10.11 9.77
C THR A 213 -12.31 -11.47 9.15
N HIS A 214 -11.57 -11.77 8.10
CA HIS A 214 -11.63 -13.06 7.42
C HIS A 214 -10.29 -13.79 7.35
N ASN A 215 -9.19 -13.10 7.63
CA ASN A 215 -7.87 -13.69 7.81
C ASN A 215 -7.07 -12.97 8.88
N ALA A 216 -6.03 -13.65 9.35
CA ALA A 216 -4.94 -13.08 10.11
C ALA A 216 -3.61 -13.58 9.51
N PHE A 217 -2.52 -12.93 9.88
CA PHE A 217 -1.19 -13.29 9.44
C PHE A 217 -0.51 -14.13 10.52
N GLY A 218 -0.02 -15.32 10.17
CA GLY A 218 0.62 -16.24 11.11
C GLY A 218 1.92 -15.69 11.71
N SER A 219 2.57 -14.76 11.01
CA SER A 219 3.65 -13.94 11.54
C SER A 219 3.75 -12.62 10.79
N SER A 220 4.34 -11.59 11.41
CA SER A 220 4.69 -10.36 10.71
C SER A 220 6.10 -10.50 10.13
N PRO A 221 6.29 -10.31 8.81
CA PRO A 221 7.62 -10.11 8.26
C PRO A 221 8.32 -8.95 8.99
N SER A 222 9.62 -9.04 9.24
CA SER A 222 10.34 -8.00 9.99
C SER A 222 10.33 -6.61 9.35
N ALA A 223 10.04 -6.54 8.04
CA ALA A 223 9.93 -5.30 7.29
C ALA A 223 8.54 -4.65 7.39
N LEU A 224 7.54 -5.35 7.95
CA LEU A 224 6.19 -4.85 8.17
C LEU A 224 5.91 -4.71 9.66
N THR A 225 5.18 -3.65 9.99
CA THR A 225 4.76 -3.33 11.35
C THR A 225 3.31 -3.78 11.56
N VAL A 226 3.05 -4.42 12.69
CA VAL A 226 1.70 -4.83 13.10
C VAL A 226 0.90 -3.63 13.59
N LEU A 227 -0.21 -3.31 12.93
CA LEU A 227 -1.05 -2.17 13.29
C LEU A 227 -2.20 -2.56 14.22
N ASP A 228 -2.71 -3.78 14.11
CA ASP A 228 -3.68 -4.33 15.04
C ASP A 228 -3.59 -5.86 15.11
N VAL A 229 -4.15 -6.42 16.17
CA VAL A 229 -4.13 -7.86 16.46
C VAL A 229 -5.51 -8.36 16.86
N ASP A 230 -5.75 -9.63 16.56
CA ASP A 230 -6.84 -10.40 17.16
C ASP A 230 -6.47 -10.70 18.62
N VAL A 231 -7.28 -10.20 19.56
CA VAL A 231 -7.03 -10.34 21.00
C VAL A 231 -7.17 -11.80 21.46
N SER A 232 -7.92 -12.63 20.74
CA SER A 232 -8.20 -14.01 21.12
C SER A 232 -6.98 -14.94 20.95
N ASN A 233 -6.12 -14.67 19.98
CA ASN A 233 -4.98 -15.51 19.61
C ASN A 233 -3.66 -14.76 19.44
N GLY A 234 -3.69 -13.42 19.47
CA GLY A 234 -2.51 -12.57 19.33
C GLY A 234 -1.97 -12.45 17.91
N LEU A 235 -2.68 -12.96 16.90
CA LEU A 235 -2.24 -12.90 15.51
C LEU A 235 -2.40 -11.48 14.94
N PRO A 236 -1.41 -10.98 14.19
CA PRO A 236 -1.56 -9.77 13.39
C PRO A 236 -2.75 -9.84 12.44
N VAL A 237 -3.55 -8.77 12.40
CA VAL A 237 -4.67 -8.64 11.45
C VAL A 237 -4.37 -7.58 10.40
N THR A 238 -3.65 -6.52 10.75
CA THR A 238 -3.18 -5.52 9.79
C THR A 238 -1.68 -5.32 9.90
N LEU A 239 -1.03 -5.27 8.74
CA LEU A 239 0.40 -5.06 8.57
C LEU A 239 0.65 -3.86 7.64
N ALA A 240 1.62 -3.01 7.96
CA ALA A 240 2.02 -1.94 7.05
C ALA A 240 3.52 -1.62 7.11
N GLY A 241 4.06 -1.07 6.03
CA GLY A 241 5.46 -0.62 5.99
C GLY A 241 5.89 -0.18 4.59
N SER A 242 7.07 0.44 4.50
CA SER A 242 7.72 0.73 3.22
C SER A 242 8.76 -0.33 2.93
N VAL A 243 8.55 -1.11 1.86
CA VAL A 243 9.35 -2.31 1.59
C VAL A 243 9.80 -2.41 0.13
N ASN A 244 10.88 -3.13 -0.07
CA ASN A 244 11.27 -3.74 -1.32
C ASN A 244 10.92 -5.24 -1.28
N ILE A 245 10.44 -5.77 -2.38
CA ILE A 245 10.15 -7.17 -2.61
C ILE A 245 11.31 -7.78 -3.41
N SER A 246 12.07 -8.69 -2.80
CA SER A 246 13.19 -9.37 -3.46
C SER A 246 13.53 -10.69 -2.78
N GLY A 247 14.10 -11.65 -3.51
CA GLY A 247 14.63 -12.89 -2.92
C GLY A 247 13.58 -13.72 -2.17
N GLY A 248 12.29 -13.57 -2.53
CA GLY A 248 11.18 -14.27 -1.85
C GLY A 248 10.78 -13.66 -0.51
N GLY A 249 11.13 -12.40 -0.22
CA GLY A 249 10.75 -11.73 1.02
C GLY A 249 10.64 -10.21 0.90
N PHE A 250 10.24 -9.59 2.00
CA PHE A 250 10.28 -8.15 2.17
C PHE A 250 11.61 -7.70 2.80
N SER A 251 12.19 -6.64 2.27
CA SER A 251 13.34 -5.94 2.86
C SER A 251 13.03 -4.45 2.94
N GLY A 252 13.50 -3.75 3.97
CA GLY A 252 13.17 -2.35 4.16
C GLY A 252 13.05 -1.98 5.63
N SER A 253 12.81 -0.70 5.89
CA SER A 253 12.56 -0.17 7.22
C SER A 253 11.05 -0.13 7.44
N GLY A 254 10.54 -0.98 8.34
CA GLY A 254 9.13 -0.99 8.74
C GLY A 254 8.60 0.31 9.38
N THR A 255 9.42 1.37 9.45
CA THR A 255 9.12 2.62 10.13
C THR A 255 9.42 3.90 9.35
N SER A 256 9.67 3.88 8.04
CA SER A 256 9.78 5.17 7.32
C SER A 256 8.40 5.60 6.84
N VAL A 257 7.64 6.29 7.70
CA VAL A 257 6.72 7.31 7.18
C VAL A 257 7.59 8.22 6.31
N PRO A 258 7.32 8.36 5.00
CA PRO A 258 8.05 9.32 4.19
C PRO A 258 7.85 10.68 4.86
N GLU A 259 8.90 11.35 5.34
CA GLU A 259 8.77 12.75 5.71
C GLU A 259 8.83 13.57 4.41
N PRO A 260 7.68 14.00 3.85
CA PRO A 260 7.71 14.80 2.65
C PRO A 260 7.99 16.23 3.14
N ALA A 261 9.16 16.76 2.80
CA ALA A 261 9.56 18.15 2.97
C ALA A 261 10.32 18.60 4.23
N THR A 262 10.31 17.92 5.38
CA THR A 262 11.02 18.46 6.58
C THR A 262 12.55 18.49 6.39
N LEU A 263 13.14 17.41 5.87
CA LEU A 263 14.59 17.34 5.63
C LEU A 263 15.04 18.22 4.45
N ALA A 264 14.20 18.34 3.42
CA ALA A 264 14.47 19.24 2.30
C ALA A 264 14.37 20.72 2.72
N LEU A 265 13.38 21.10 3.55
CA LEU A 265 13.30 22.44 4.14
C LEU A 265 14.46 22.71 5.11
N MET A 266 14.87 21.72 5.90
CA MET A 266 16.00 21.86 6.82
C MET A 266 17.31 22.05 6.05
N GLY A 267 17.52 21.28 4.97
CA GLY A 267 18.66 21.43 4.07
C GLY A 267 18.69 22.78 3.36
N LEU A 268 17.54 23.23 2.82
CA LEU A 268 17.41 24.56 2.19
C LEU A 268 17.59 25.70 3.20
N GLY A 269 17.08 25.55 4.42
CA GLY A 269 17.24 26.52 5.51
C GLY A 269 18.70 26.69 5.94
N LEU A 270 19.45 25.59 6.05
CA LEU A 270 20.88 25.62 6.38
C LEU A 270 21.73 26.22 5.26
N PHE A 271 21.42 25.92 3.99
CA PHE A 271 22.09 26.55 2.84
C PHE A 271 21.79 28.05 2.74
N GLY A 272 20.54 28.46 3.00
CA GLY A 272 20.16 29.87 3.02
C GLY A 272 20.89 30.69 4.09
N LEU A 273 21.04 30.12 5.30
CA LEU A 273 21.79 30.74 6.40
C LEU A 273 23.29 30.86 6.11
N GLY A 274 23.88 29.86 5.45
CA GLY A 274 25.28 29.88 5.03
C GLY A 274 25.61 30.99 4.04
N MET A 275 24.69 31.29 3.11
CA MET A 275 24.87 32.38 2.13
C MET A 275 24.59 33.78 2.70
N MET A 276 23.78 33.91 3.74
CA MET A 276 23.57 35.20 4.43
C MET A 276 24.73 35.58 5.35
N GLY A 277 25.46 34.60 5.91
CA GLY A 277 26.60 34.84 6.80
C GLY A 277 27.85 35.44 6.10
N SER A 278 27.98 35.31 4.78
CA SER A 278 29.18 35.73 4.06
C SER A 278 29.13 37.17 3.52
N ARG A 279 28.07 37.94 3.81
CA ARG A 279 27.87 39.30 3.27
C ARG A 279 28.20 40.46 4.20
N SER A 280 28.67 40.22 5.43
CA SER A 280 29.12 41.27 6.33
C SER A 280 30.64 41.30 6.39
N LYS A 281 31.27 42.01 5.43
CA LYS A 281 32.62 42.61 5.47
C LYS A 281 32.94 43.21 4.09
N SER A 282 32.42 44.41 3.84
CA SER A 282 32.98 45.37 2.87
C SER A 282 32.64 46.77 3.34
#